data_AF-A0A2Z6UZN1-F1
#
_entry.id   AF-A0A2Z6UZN1-F1
#
_cell.length_a   1.000
_cell.length_b   1.000
_cell.length_c   1.000
_cell.angle_alpha   90.00
_cell.angle_beta   90.00
_cell.angle_gamma   90.00
#
_symmetry.space_group_name_H-M   'P 1'
#
loop_
_entity.id
_entity.type
_entity.pdbx_description
1 polymer ?
#
loop_
_entity_poly.entity_id
_entity_poly.type
_entity_poly.pdbx_seq_one_letter_code
_entity_poly.pdbx_strand_id
1 'polypeptide(L)' 'MLICVINFVLLLISHRSGETPDDFIADLSVATSAAQLKTGAPCRGERLAKYNQLLRIEAELGAAARYAGWQNFRQ' A
#
# COMPACT_ATOMS: atom_id res chain seq x y z
N MET A 1 -3.07 5.51 -3.81
CA MET A 1 -3.20 5.81 -2.37
C MET A 1 -2.22 4.92 -1.64
N LEU A 2 -1.35 5.52 -0.83
CA LEU A 2 -0.20 4.84 -0.23
C LEU A 2 -0.03 5.36 1.20
N ILE A 3 -0.71 4.70 2.12
CA ILE A 3 -0.63 4.96 3.55
C ILE A 3 0.56 4.19 4.11
N CYS A 4 1.35 4.85 4.95
CA CYS A 4 2.54 4.28 5.57
C CYS A 4 2.80 4.99 6.91
N VAL A 5 3.20 4.24 7.94
CA VAL A 5 3.12 4.67 9.34
C VAL A 5 4.49 5.12 9.88
N ILE A 6 5.18 6.04 9.19
CA ILE A 6 6.45 6.68 9.65
C ILE A 6 7.73 5.96 9.15
N ASN A 7 8.72 6.78 8.74
CA ASN A 7 10.06 6.41 8.22
C ASN A 7 10.06 5.45 7.02
N PHE A 8 10.08 6.03 5.81
CA PHE A 8 10.07 5.29 4.57
C PHE A 8 11.40 4.60 4.27
N VAL A 9 11.33 3.32 3.90
CA VAL A 9 12.43 2.60 3.26
C VAL A 9 12.19 2.59 1.75
N LEU A 10 13.26 2.75 0.96
CA LEU A 10 13.22 2.73 -0.51
C LEU A 10 12.97 1.31 -1.06
N LEU A 11 11.80 0.77 -0.76
CA LEU A 11 11.32 -0.53 -1.19
C LEU A 11 10.01 -0.38 -1.96
N LEU A 12 9.91 -1.08 -3.09
CA LEU A 12 8.69 -1.20 -3.88
C LEU A 12 8.14 -2.62 -3.75
N ILE A 13 6.94 -2.74 -3.17
CA ILE A 13 6.21 -4.01 -3.17
C ILE A 13 5.30 -4.04 -4.39
N SER A 14 5.14 -5.20 -5.03
CA SER A 14 4.35 -5.31 -6.26
C SER A 14 3.56 -6.60 -6.34
N HIS A 15 2.41 -6.48 -6.98
CA HIS A 15 1.51 -7.58 -7.32
C HIS A 15 2.04 -8.38 -8.54
N ARG A 16 1.52 -9.59 -8.78
CA ARG A 16 1.87 -10.42 -9.96
C ARG A 16 0.67 -10.65 -10.89
N SER A 17 0.89 -10.94 -12.18
CA SER A 17 -0.20 -10.94 -13.19
C SER A 17 -1.33 -11.97 -12.96
N GLY A 18 -1.12 -12.99 -12.14
CA GLY A 18 -2.15 -13.92 -11.67
C GLY A 18 -2.29 -13.82 -10.16
N GLU A 19 -3.00 -12.81 -9.68
CA GLU A 19 -3.23 -12.62 -8.26
C GLU A 19 -4.47 -13.35 -7.77
N THR A 20 -4.66 -13.27 -6.47
CA THR A 20 -5.87 -13.66 -5.78
C THR A 20 -6.42 -12.44 -5.04
N PRO A 21 -7.63 -12.52 -4.47
CA PRO A 21 -8.18 -11.49 -3.59
C PRO A 21 -7.44 -11.32 -2.27
N ASP A 22 -6.36 -12.07 -2.04
CA ASP A 22 -5.49 -11.92 -0.88
C ASP A 22 -4.88 -10.51 -0.83
N ASP A 23 -5.00 -9.86 0.32
CA ASP A 23 -4.61 -8.47 0.55
C ASP A 23 -3.34 -8.35 1.41
N PHE A 24 -2.66 -9.46 1.73
CA PHE A 24 -1.45 -9.51 2.55
C PHE A 24 -0.37 -8.48 2.14
N ILE A 25 -0.20 -8.24 0.83
CA ILE A 25 0.81 -7.29 0.35
C ILE A 25 0.52 -5.84 0.74
N ALA A 26 -0.75 -5.50 1.04
CA ALA A 26 -1.13 -4.21 1.60
C ALA A 26 -0.60 -4.09 3.04
N ASP A 27 -0.89 -5.07 3.90
CA ASP A 27 -0.39 -5.09 5.29
C ASP A 27 1.14 -5.11 5.33
N LEU A 28 1.77 -5.95 4.50
CA LEU A 28 3.23 -6.00 4.39
C LEU A 28 3.83 -4.64 4.02
N SER A 29 3.19 -3.91 3.10
CA SER A 29 3.66 -2.59 2.68
C SER A 29 3.60 -1.55 3.80
N VAL A 30 2.58 -1.61 4.63
CA VAL A 30 2.43 -0.70 5.78
C VAL A 30 3.39 -1.10 6.90
N ALA A 31 3.49 -2.40 7.20
CA ALA A 31 4.35 -2.93 8.27
C ALA A 31 5.84 -2.72 8.03
N THR A 32 6.28 -2.76 6.76
CA THR A 32 7.69 -2.53 6.38
C THR A 32 8.02 -1.06 6.14
N SER A 33 7.03 -0.18 6.29
CA SER A 33 7.11 1.22 5.88
C SER A 33 7.62 1.39 4.44
N ALA A 34 7.13 0.55 3.52
CA ALA A 34 7.53 0.58 2.12
C ALA A 34 7.12 1.92 1.48
N ALA A 35 8.05 2.52 0.74
CA ALA A 35 7.80 3.78 0.06
C ALA A 35 6.73 3.67 -1.03
N GLN A 36 6.51 2.49 -1.62
CA GLN A 36 5.57 2.30 -2.74
C GLN A 36 4.98 0.87 -2.81
N LEU A 37 3.76 0.77 -3.32
CA LEU A 37 3.01 -0.46 -3.60
C LEU A 37 2.41 -0.37 -5.00
N LYS A 38 2.75 -1.33 -5.86
CA LYS A 38 2.28 -1.43 -7.24
C LYS A 38 1.23 -2.54 -7.37
N THR A 39 -0.04 -2.19 -7.19
CA THR A 39 -1.16 -3.14 -7.23
C THR A 39 -2.08 -3.04 -8.47
N GLY A 40 -1.62 -2.36 -9.53
CA GLY A 40 -2.36 -2.26 -10.80
C GLY A 40 -3.59 -1.35 -10.75
N ALA A 41 -4.39 -1.31 -11.83
CA ALA A 41 -5.57 -0.46 -11.90
C ALA A 41 -6.72 -0.96 -11.00
N PRO A 42 -7.51 -0.07 -10.36
CA PRO A 42 -8.62 -0.41 -9.46
C PRO A 42 -9.88 -0.84 -10.23
N CYS A 43 -9.78 -1.86 -11.07
CA CYS A 43 -10.88 -2.32 -11.92
C CYS A 43 -11.28 -3.77 -11.67
N ARG A 44 -10.39 -4.59 -11.10
CA ARG A 44 -10.64 -6.02 -10.81
C ARG A 44 -10.74 -6.24 -9.31
N GLY A 45 -11.60 -7.16 -8.89
CA GLY A 45 -11.86 -7.47 -7.47
C GLY A 45 -10.58 -7.77 -6.67
N GLU A 46 -9.66 -8.52 -7.24
CA GLU A 46 -8.39 -8.89 -6.59
C GLU A 46 -7.49 -7.69 -6.25
N ARG A 47 -7.54 -6.66 -7.09
CA ARG A 47 -6.80 -5.40 -6.87
C ARG A 47 -7.56 -4.48 -5.93
N LEU A 48 -8.89 -4.47 -6.04
CA LEU A 48 -9.78 -3.75 -5.12
C LEU A 48 -9.61 -4.24 -3.69
N ALA A 49 -9.43 -5.54 -3.46
CA ALA A 49 -9.19 -6.09 -2.12
C ALA A 49 -8.02 -5.39 -1.42
N LYS A 50 -6.90 -5.20 -2.11
CA LYS A 50 -5.70 -4.53 -1.60
C LYS A 50 -5.92 -3.05 -1.33
N TYR A 51 -6.63 -2.35 -2.23
CA TYR A 51 -7.00 -0.95 -2.00
C TYR A 51 -7.94 -0.79 -0.80
N ASN A 52 -8.92 -1.68 -0.66
CA ASN A 52 -9.85 -1.69 0.47
C ASN A 52 -9.11 -1.99 1.78
N GLN A 53 -8.13 -2.88 1.76
CA GLN A 53 -7.31 -3.17 2.93
C GLN A 53 -6.48 -1.96 3.34
N LEU A 54 -5.87 -1.23 2.39
CA LEU A 54 -5.19 0.04 2.71
C LEU A 54 -6.13 1.08 3.33
N LEU A 55 -7.39 1.17 2.88
CA LEU A 55 -8.40 2.05 3.46
C LEU A 55 -8.76 1.64 4.90
N ARG A 56 -8.86 0.33 5.17
CA ARG A 56 -9.10 -0.18 6.52
C ARG A 56 -7.93 0.13 7.46
N ILE A 57 -6.71 -0.16 7.01
CA ILE A 57 -5.49 0.13 7.78
C ILE A 57 -5.37 1.64 8.05
N GLU A 58 -5.65 2.50 7.07
CA GLU A 58 -5.68 3.95 7.27
C GLU A 58 -6.71 4.36 8.33
N ALA A 59 -7.92 3.79 8.28
CA ALA A 59 -8.95 4.07 9.27
C ALA A 59 -8.56 3.60 10.67
N GLU A 60 -7.90 2.44 10.80
CA GLU A 60 -7.40 1.90 12.08
C GLU A 60 -6.28 2.74 12.69
N LEU A 61 -5.38 3.25 11.85
CA LEU A 61 -4.25 4.09 12.28
C LEU A 61 -4.65 5.52 12.65
N GLY A 62 -5.74 6.04 12.06
CA GLY A 62 -6.24 7.38 12.32
C GLY A 62 -5.15 8.45 12.18
N ALA A 63 -4.87 9.19 13.25
CA ALA A 63 -3.89 10.27 13.26
C ALA A 63 -2.43 9.82 13.04
N ALA A 64 -2.14 8.52 13.21
CA ALA A 64 -0.81 7.96 12.96
C ALA A 64 -0.55 7.68 11.46
N ALA A 65 -1.60 7.61 10.65
CA ALA A 65 -1.49 7.35 9.21
C ALA A 65 -0.79 8.53 8.51
N ARG A 66 0.21 8.23 7.67
CA ARG A 66 0.84 9.23 6.79
C ARG A 66 0.81 8.77 5.34
N TYR A 67 0.37 9.66 4.47
CA TYR A 67 0.46 9.45 3.03
C TYR A 67 1.88 9.77 2.55
N ALA A 68 2.50 8.86 1.79
CA ALA A 68 3.86 9.03 1.27
C ALA A 68 4.03 10.24 0.35
N GLY A 69 3.00 10.57 -0.42
CA GLY A 69 3.05 11.70 -1.36
C GLY A 69 4.19 11.61 -2.39
N TRP A 70 4.48 12.75 -3.01
CA TRP A 70 5.53 12.86 -4.03
C TRP A 70 6.94 12.96 -3.44
N GLN A 71 7.07 13.15 -2.13
CA GLN A 71 8.35 13.38 -1.45
C GLN A 71 9.28 12.15 -1.47
N ASN A 72 8.71 10.96 -1.69
CA ASN A 72 9.46 9.70 -1.77
C ASN A 72 10.01 9.39 -3.17
N PHE A 73 9.72 10.19 -4.20
CA PHE A 73 10.36 10.07 -5.50
C PHE A 73 11.67 10.85 -5.50
N ARG A 74 12.72 10.30 -4.89
CA ARG A 74 14.10 10.75 -5.17
C ARG A 74 14.59 9.94 -6.38
N GLN A 75 14.63 10.57 -7.54
CA GLN A 75 15.42 10.07 -8.69
C GLN A 75 16.90 10.35 -8.45
#